data_AF-A0A965D878-F1
#
_entry.id   AF-A0A965D878-F1
#
_cell.length_a   1.000
_cell.length_b   1.000
_cell.length_c   1.000
_cell.angle_alpha   90.00
_cell.angle_beta   90.00
_cell.angle_gamma   90.00
#
_symmetry.space_group_name_H-M   'P 1'
#
loop_
_entity.id
_entity.type
_entity.pdbx_description
1 polymer ?
#
loop_
_entity_poly.entity_id
_entity_poly.type
_entity_poly.pdbx_seq_one_letter_code
_entity_poly.pdbx_strand_id
1 'polypeptide(L)'
;FLDPNRHVPPALYHAARIIGAVSADCGTCVQAELNLARAAGMDPQTLDQILFRAADRLDDDLAAIVMLAHQVTAERIDHPDAREHLRNRFGDAGLIELAYAMNGAALLPGIIRTLGYATTCDIELMRKVSGH
;
A
#
# COMPACT_ATOMS: atom_id res chain seq x y z
N PHE A 1 -0.51 15.37 6.83
CA PHE A 1 -1.03 15.59 8.21
C PHE A 1 -1.38 14.27 8.89
N LEU A 2 -1.83 13.24 8.17
CA LEU A 2 -2.05 11.88 8.72
C LEU A 2 -0.95 10.86 8.36
N ASP A 3 -0.05 11.16 7.43
CA ASP A 3 0.85 10.17 6.80
C ASP A 3 2.24 10.72 6.40
N PRO A 4 2.97 11.46 7.26
CA PRO A 4 4.29 11.95 6.87
C PRO A 4 5.25 10.77 6.64
N ASN A 5 5.93 10.71 5.49
CA ASN A 5 7.03 9.77 5.30
C ASN A 5 8.33 10.36 5.90
N ARG A 6 8.78 9.86 7.05
CA ARG A 6 9.92 10.41 7.81
C ARG A 6 10.83 9.35 8.43
N HIS A 7 10.29 8.23 8.85
CA HIS A 7 11.02 7.22 9.63
C HIS A 7 11.31 5.95 8.84
N VAL A 8 10.68 5.76 7.67
CA VAL A 8 10.94 4.62 6.78
C VAL A 8 11.39 5.08 5.39
N PRO A 9 12.12 4.25 4.64
CA PRO A 9 12.40 4.50 3.22
C PRO A 9 11.12 4.78 2.42
N PRO A 10 11.15 5.73 1.46
CA PRO A 10 9.98 6.06 0.63
C PRO A 10 9.35 4.85 -0.05
N ALA A 11 10.16 3.86 -0.46
CA ALA A 11 9.69 2.63 -1.08
C ALA A 11 8.71 1.85 -0.19
N LEU A 12 9.00 1.71 1.11
CA LEU A 12 8.13 0.98 2.04
C LEU A 12 6.82 1.73 2.30
N TYR A 13 6.93 3.06 2.43
CA TYR A 13 5.77 3.92 2.62
C TYR A 13 4.82 3.86 1.42
N HIS A 14 5.34 3.98 0.20
CA HIS A 14 4.54 3.89 -1.01
C HIS A 14 3.99 2.48 -1.23
N ALA A 15 4.76 1.42 -0.93
CA ALA A 15 4.26 0.05 -0.97
C ALA A 15 3.04 -0.15 -0.05
N ALA A 16 3.12 0.33 1.20
CA ALA A 16 2.01 0.26 2.16
C ALA A 16 0.75 0.95 1.63
N ARG A 17 0.90 2.14 1.02
CA ARG A 17 -0.22 2.90 0.44
C ARG A 17 -0.83 2.22 -0.77
N ILE A 18 -0.01 1.71 -1.69
CA ILE A 18 -0.47 0.98 -2.88
C ILE A 18 -1.33 -0.21 -2.45
N ILE A 19 -0.85 -1.03 -1.51
CA ILE A 19 -1.59 -2.21 -1.04
C ILE A 19 -2.87 -1.80 -0.28
N GLY A 20 -2.82 -0.73 0.52
CA GLY A 20 -4.00 -0.16 1.15
C GLY A 20 -5.06 0.26 0.12
N ALA A 21 -4.67 1.00 -0.93
CA ALA A 21 -5.57 1.40 -2.00
C ALA A 21 -6.14 0.19 -2.77
N VAL A 22 -5.33 -0.84 -3.03
CA VAL A 22 -5.76 -2.09 -3.68
C VAL A 22 -6.85 -2.77 -2.86
N SER A 23 -6.70 -2.86 -1.53
CA SER A 23 -7.69 -3.51 -0.65
C SER A 23 -9.06 -2.84 -0.63
N ALA A 24 -9.13 -1.56 -1.02
CA ALA A 24 -10.36 -0.79 -1.05
C ALA A 24 -11.09 -0.80 -2.41
N ASP A 25 -10.59 -1.62 -3.35
CA ASP A 25 -11.15 -1.86 -4.68
C ASP A 25 -11.47 -0.55 -5.43
N CYS A 26 -10.47 0.32 -5.51
CA CYS A 26 -10.56 1.63 -6.17
C CYS A 26 -9.42 1.79 -7.18
N GLY A 27 -9.64 1.41 -8.44
CA GLY A 27 -8.61 1.49 -9.49
C GLY A 27 -8.03 2.90 -9.67
N THR A 28 -8.84 3.95 -9.58
CA THR A 28 -8.37 5.34 -9.64
C THR A 28 -7.47 5.72 -8.47
N CYS A 29 -7.78 5.22 -7.27
CA CYS A 29 -6.98 5.43 -6.07
C CYS A 29 -5.64 4.67 -6.17
N VAL A 30 -5.67 3.42 -6.65
CA VAL A 30 -4.44 2.65 -6.91
C VAL A 30 -3.56 3.37 -7.92
N GLN A 31 -4.12 3.87 -9.04
CA GLN A 31 -3.36 4.62 -10.03
C GLN A 31 -2.77 5.91 -9.46
N ALA A 32 -3.51 6.61 -8.58
CA ALA A 32 -2.99 7.79 -7.90
C ALA A 32 -1.77 7.44 -7.02
N GLU A 33 -1.84 6.37 -6.23
CA GLU A 33 -0.72 5.90 -5.42
C GLU A 33 0.49 5.47 -6.26
N LEU A 34 0.25 4.76 -7.38
CA LEU A 34 1.31 4.40 -8.33
C LEU A 34 1.97 5.65 -8.93
N ASN A 35 1.20 6.69 -9.26
CA ASN A 35 1.76 7.94 -9.78
C ASN A 35 2.61 8.67 -8.74
N LEU A 36 2.18 8.70 -7.47
CA LEU A 36 2.97 9.26 -6.37
C LEU A 36 4.27 8.49 -6.16
N ALA A 37 4.22 7.16 -6.20
CA ALA A 37 5.38 6.30 -6.06
C ALA A 37 6.38 6.50 -7.21
N ARG A 38 5.90 6.62 -8.45
CA ARG A 38 6.74 6.96 -9.62
C ARG A 38 7.37 8.35 -9.47
N ALA A 39 6.62 9.34 -9.00
CA ALA A 39 7.13 10.69 -8.76
C ALA A 39 8.20 10.73 -7.66
N ALA A 40 8.15 9.78 -6.72
CA ALA A 40 9.19 9.57 -5.71
C ALA A 40 10.42 8.77 -6.24
N GLY A 41 10.43 8.41 -7.53
CA GLY A 41 11.56 7.74 -8.18
C GLY A 41 11.58 6.22 -8.04
N MET A 42 10.46 5.58 -7.66
CA MET A 42 10.40 4.12 -7.60
C MET A 42 10.45 3.50 -9.00
N ASP A 43 11.21 2.41 -9.11
CA ASP A 43 11.36 1.66 -10.35
C ASP A 43 10.04 0.98 -10.77
N PRO A 44 9.63 1.07 -12.05
CA PRO A 44 8.39 0.47 -12.53
C PRO A 44 8.29 -1.04 -12.28
N GLN A 45 9.39 -1.80 -12.37
CA GLN A 45 9.39 -3.24 -12.14
C GLN A 45 9.08 -3.55 -10.67
N THR A 46 9.66 -2.78 -9.74
CA THR A 46 9.34 -2.91 -8.31
C THR A 46 7.87 -2.57 -8.03
N LEU A 47 7.32 -1.55 -8.69
CA LEU A 47 5.90 -1.20 -8.55
C LEU A 47 4.98 -2.33 -9.02
N ASP A 48 5.31 -2.97 -10.14
CA ASP A 48 4.55 -4.13 -10.63
C ASP A 48 4.66 -5.30 -9.64
N GLN A 49 5.86 -5.59 -9.10
CA GLN A 49 6.03 -6.64 -8.09
C GLN A 49 5.21 -6.37 -6.82
N ILE A 50 5.16 -5.13 -6.35
CA ILE A 50 4.31 -4.72 -5.23
C ILE A 50 2.84 -4.93 -5.58
N LEU A 51 2.40 -4.43 -6.75
CA LEU A 51 1.00 -4.47 -7.18
C LEU A 51 0.47 -5.90 -7.27
N PHE A 52 1.29 -6.82 -7.80
CA PHE A 52 0.96 -8.24 -7.91
C PHE A 52 1.30 -9.05 -6.66
N ARG A 53 1.78 -8.41 -5.59
CA ARG A 53 2.19 -9.07 -4.33
C ARG A 53 3.20 -10.21 -4.56
N ALA A 54 4.12 -10.03 -5.52
CA ALA A 54 5.17 -10.98 -5.85
C ALA A 54 6.31 -10.92 -4.81
N ALA A 55 6.00 -11.31 -3.57
CA ALA A 55 6.88 -11.17 -2.42
C ALA A 55 8.23 -11.90 -2.57
N ASP A 56 8.27 -12.98 -3.36
CA ASP A 56 9.48 -13.74 -3.70
C ASP A 56 10.48 -12.96 -4.58
N ARG A 57 10.04 -11.84 -5.17
CA ARG A 57 10.84 -10.99 -6.06
C ARG A 57 11.16 -9.63 -5.45
N LEU A 58 10.71 -9.38 -4.23
CA LEU A 58 10.98 -8.18 -3.47
C LEU A 58 12.11 -8.43 -2.48
N ASP A 59 12.79 -7.37 -2.04
CA ASP A 59 13.65 -7.47 -0.86
C ASP A 59 12.82 -7.75 0.41
N ASP A 60 13.48 -8.21 1.47
CA ASP A 60 12.81 -8.65 2.70
C ASP A 60 11.94 -7.55 3.35
N ASP A 61 12.40 -6.29 3.32
CA ASP A 61 11.67 -5.17 3.91
C ASP A 61 10.40 -4.85 3.09
N LEU A 62 10.50 -4.85 1.76
CA LEU A 62 9.37 -4.66 0.84
C LEU A 62 8.38 -5.83 0.90
N ALA A 63 8.87 -7.07 0.93
CA ALA A 63 8.03 -8.26 1.06
C ALA A 63 7.24 -8.21 2.38
N ALA A 64 7.88 -7.86 3.50
CA ALA A 64 7.25 -7.74 4.79
C ALA A 64 6.12 -6.70 4.79
N ILE A 65 6.35 -5.49 4.27
CA ILE A 65 5.30 -4.46 4.26
C ILE A 65 4.15 -4.80 3.30
N VAL A 66 4.45 -5.40 2.15
CA VAL A 66 3.40 -5.82 1.20
C VAL A 66 2.47 -6.86 1.84
N MET A 67 3.05 -7.86 2.52
CA MET A 67 2.29 -8.90 3.21
C MET A 67 1.53 -8.36 4.41
N LEU A 68 2.18 -7.55 5.26
CA LEU A 68 1.53 -6.94 6.42
C LEU A 68 0.37 -6.04 6.00
N ALA A 69 0.59 -5.14 5.03
CA ALA A 69 -0.46 -4.23 4.57
C ALA A 69 -1.66 -5.00 4.00
N HIS A 70 -1.42 -6.05 3.21
CA HIS A 70 -2.49 -6.85 2.65
C HIS A 70 -3.31 -7.56 3.73
N GLN A 71 -2.64 -8.21 4.69
CA GLN A 71 -3.32 -8.92 5.78
C GLN A 71 -4.11 -7.96 6.68
N VAL A 72 -3.57 -6.79 6.98
CA VAL A 72 -4.24 -5.79 7.82
C VAL A 72 -5.43 -5.16 7.12
N THR A 73 -5.28 -4.71 5.87
CA THR A 73 -6.33 -3.89 5.22
C THR A 73 -7.38 -4.72 4.48
N ALA A 74 -6.98 -5.84 3.84
CA ALA A 74 -7.92 -6.71 3.12
C ALA A 74 -8.47 -7.82 4.03
N GLU A 75 -7.58 -8.60 4.66
CA GLU A 75 -7.97 -9.78 5.44
C GLU A 75 -8.40 -9.44 6.87
N ARG A 76 -8.09 -8.22 7.35
CA ARG A 76 -8.40 -7.72 8.70
C ARG A 76 -7.81 -8.59 9.81
N ILE A 77 -6.62 -9.12 9.56
CA ILE A 77 -5.83 -9.90 10.52
C ILE A 77 -4.42 -9.31 10.64
N ASP A 78 -3.69 -9.77 11.64
CA ASP A 78 -2.30 -9.39 11.89
C ASP A 78 -1.31 -10.31 11.16
N HIS A 79 -0.12 -9.80 10.86
CA HIS A 79 1.04 -10.58 10.40
C HIS A 79 2.20 -10.43 11.40
N PRO A 80 2.26 -11.24 12.47
CA PRO A 80 3.22 -11.02 13.57
C PRO A 80 4.67 -10.95 13.10
N ASP A 81 5.11 -11.87 12.23
CA ASP A 81 6.49 -11.93 11.76
C ASP A 81 6.89 -10.71 10.93
N ALA A 82 6.06 -10.30 9.96
CA ALA A 82 6.31 -9.12 9.15
C ALA A 82 6.26 -7.83 9.98
N ARG A 83 5.31 -7.73 10.93
CA ARG A 83 5.23 -6.60 11.85
C ARG A 83 6.50 -6.49 12.70
N GLU A 84 6.93 -7.60 13.28
CA GLU A 84 8.09 -7.63 14.17
C GLU A 84 9.40 -7.37 13.40
N HIS A 85 9.52 -7.88 12.18
CA HIS A 85 10.62 -7.54 11.27
C HIS A 85 10.71 -6.03 11.03
N LEU A 86 9.61 -5.40 10.60
CA LEU A 86 9.56 -3.96 10.33
C LEU A 86 9.79 -3.13 11.59
N ARG A 87 9.25 -3.57 12.74
CA ARG A 87 9.45 -2.92 14.04
C ARG A 87 10.91 -2.95 14.47
N ASN A 88 11.57 -4.09 14.33
CA ASN A 88 13.00 -4.22 14.68
C ASN A 88 13.89 -3.38 13.77
N ARG A 89 13.50 -3.20 12.51
CA ARG A 89 14.26 -2.45 11.50
C ARG A 89 14.09 -0.92 11.63
N PHE A 90 12.86 -0.45 11.88
CA PHE A 90 12.50 0.98 11.81
C PHE A 90 11.95 1.56 13.12
N GLY A 91 11.88 0.75 14.17
CA GLY A 91 11.33 1.12 15.47
C GLY A 91 9.81 1.35 15.46
N ASP A 92 9.29 1.72 16.62
CA ASP A 92 7.86 2.01 16.80
C ASP A 92 7.38 3.16 15.91
N ALA A 93 8.22 4.20 15.75
CA ALA A 93 7.87 5.35 14.91
C ALA A 93 7.68 4.95 13.44
N GLY A 94 8.56 4.09 12.90
CA GLY A 94 8.43 3.56 11.55
C GLY A 94 7.21 2.65 11.38
N LEU A 95 6.94 1.78 12.36
CA LEU A 95 5.75 0.92 12.32
C LEU A 95 4.45 1.73 12.38
N ILE A 96 4.38 2.76 13.23
CA ILE A 96 3.24 3.68 13.31
C ILE A 96 3.04 4.40 11.98
N GLU A 97 4.12 4.89 11.37
CA GLU A 97 4.08 5.56 10.06
C GLU A 97 3.50 4.63 8.97
N LEU A 98 3.96 3.38 8.92
CA LEU A 98 3.46 2.38 7.98
C LEU A 98 1.98 2.02 8.25
N ALA A 99 1.57 1.95 9.51
CA ALA A 99 0.17 1.71 9.90
C ALA A 99 -0.76 2.83 9.41
N TYR A 100 -0.36 4.09 9.56
CA TYR A 100 -1.10 5.23 9.01
C TYR A 100 -1.12 5.21 7.48
N ALA A 101 0.00 4.86 6.84
CA ALA A 101 0.10 4.81 5.38
C ALA A 101 -0.88 3.80 4.76
N MET A 102 -0.87 2.54 5.21
CA MET A 102 -1.74 1.50 4.65
C MET A 102 -3.23 1.77 4.93
N ASN A 103 -3.58 2.17 6.15
CA ASN A 103 -4.98 2.38 6.54
C ASN A 103 -5.55 3.69 5.98
N GLY A 104 -4.71 4.73 5.88
CA GLY A 104 -5.09 6.00 5.27
C GLY A 104 -5.45 5.83 3.79
N ALA A 105 -4.64 5.09 3.04
CA ALA A 105 -4.92 4.77 1.65
C ALA A 105 -6.19 3.91 1.48
N ALA A 106 -6.44 2.96 2.39
CA ALA A 106 -7.66 2.13 2.38
C ALA A 106 -8.94 2.91 2.73
N LEU A 107 -8.84 3.98 3.54
CA LEU A 107 -9.99 4.79 3.95
C LEU A 107 -10.43 5.79 2.86
N LEU A 108 -9.49 6.31 2.07
CA LEU A 108 -9.71 7.39 1.11
C LEU A 108 -10.88 7.15 0.13
N PRO A 109 -11.05 5.93 -0.45
CA PRO A 109 -12.16 5.63 -1.35
C PRO A 109 -13.53 5.79 -0.66
N GLY A 110 -13.63 5.42 0.62
CA GLY A 110 -14.84 5.61 1.41
C GLY A 110 -15.21 7.08 1.53
N ILE A 111 -14.23 7.94 1.84
CA ILE A 111 -14.42 9.38 1.99
C ILE A 111 -14.94 9.99 0.68
N ILE A 112 -14.27 9.75 -0.44
CA ILE A 112 -14.66 10.36 -1.71
C ILE A 112 -16.01 9.85 -2.22
N ARG A 113 -16.37 8.58 -1.94
CA ARG A 113 -17.69 8.03 -2.24
C ARG A 113 -18.78 8.70 -1.40
N THR A 114 -18.55 8.86 -0.09
CA THR A 114 -19.47 9.57 0.80
C THR A 114 -19.70 11.02 0.35
N LEU A 115 -18.67 11.69 -0.17
CA LEU A 115 -18.77 13.06 -0.67
C LEU A 115 -19.35 13.18 -2.09
N GLY A 116 -19.60 12.06 -2.78
CA GLY A 116 -20.14 12.05 -4.15
C GLY A 116 -19.11 12.35 -5.25
N TYR A 117 -17.81 12.23 -4.97
CA TYR A 117 -16.72 12.49 -5.93
C TYR A 117 -16.19 11.24 -6.63
N ALA A 118 -16.77 10.06 -6.39
CA ALA A 118 -16.40 8.84 -7.10
C ALA A 118 -16.95 8.88 -8.54
N THR A 119 -16.16 9.36 -9.50
CA THR A 119 -16.65 9.68 -10.85
C THR A 119 -16.59 8.54 -11.86
N THR A 120 -15.74 7.53 -11.69
CA THR A 120 -15.74 6.31 -12.52
C THR A 120 -14.81 5.25 -11.90
N CYS A 121 -15.27 4.00 -11.79
CA CYS A 121 -14.37 2.89 -11.46
C CYS A 121 -13.51 2.56 -12.69
N ASP A 122 -12.19 2.64 -12.56
CA ASP A 122 -11.27 2.07 -13.54
C ASP A 122 -11.20 0.54 -13.33
N ILE A 123 -12.13 -0.16 -13.97
CA ILE A 123 -12.31 -1.61 -13.86
C ILE A 123 -11.11 -2.36 -14.47
N GLU A 124 -10.39 -1.77 -15.42
CA GLU A 124 -9.34 -2.47 -16.15
C GLU A 124 -8.11 -2.75 -15.27
N LEU A 125 -7.71 -1.78 -14.44
CA LEU A 125 -6.61 -1.96 -13.50
C LEU A 125 -6.93 -3.03 -12.47
N MET A 126 -8.12 -3.00 -11.88
CA MET A 126 -8.51 -3.97 -10.84
C MET A 126 -8.62 -5.40 -11.39
N ARG A 127 -9.00 -5.57 -12.66
CA ARG A 127 -9.04 -6.87 -13.34
C ARG A 127 -7.65 -7.50 -13.44
N LYS A 128 -6.65 -6.72 -13.83
CA LYS A 128 -5.24 -7.17 -13.90
C LYS A 128 -4.75 -7.62 -12.52
N VAL A 129 -5.03 -6.85 -11.47
CA VAL A 129 -4.60 -7.16 -10.09
C VAL A 129 -5.30 -8.40 -9.51
N SER A 130 -6.55 -8.66 -9.91
CA SER A 130 -7.37 -9.77 -9.42
C SER A 130 -7.15 -11.09 -10.18
N GLY A 131 -6.21 -11.13 -11.14
CA GLY A 131 -5.83 -12.35 -11.85
C GLY A 131 -6.90 -12.96 -12.77
N HIS A 132 -7.84 -12.15 -13.28
CA HIS A 132 -8.85 -12.56 -14.26
C HIS A 132 -8.60 -11.95 -15.65
#